data_AF-A0AB35APN4-F1
#
_entry.id   AF-A0AB35APN4-F1
#
_cell.length_a   1.000
_cell.length_b   1.000
_cell.length_c   1.000
_cell.angle_alpha   90.00
_cell.angle_beta   90.00
_cell.angle_gamma   90.00
#
_symmetry.space_group_name_H-M   'P 1'
#
loop_
_entity.id
_entity.type
_entity.pdbx_description
1 polymer ?
#
loop_
_entity_poly.entity_id
_entity_poly.type
_entity_poly.pdbx_seq_one_letter_code
_entity_poly.pdbx_strand_id
1 'polypeptide(L)'
;MNIPSNCKQIIACVLQGITPPGMTKPISGQFSVRHVSQFFEQFGGDGLYPQQDPSSSEVTEYIIEFLEEVNGTPEIDRLICAIPDFCASHEYRNDSPASIAFQINKILKPMRFRLKKNNSTLAGFSSSPFLLETIDADLVPVPTLTKPEEIIFINNVNKARERLDVADYSGAITSSYTLVESVLKKLLDSYGAQYAQGEGDIKALYGLLSDKMNLNPAGENIEGYIKAILQGIRGQISGLYNVANKAGDRHACEFEARRHHARLAVNVAFTISEFLMETYEDQLKSEERKAS
;
A
#
# COMPACT_ATOMS: atom_id res chain seq x y z
N MET A 1 -7.99 5.11 7.56
CA MET A 1 -8.19 3.96 6.63
C MET A 1 -9.65 3.85 6.18
N ASN A 2 -9.94 3.13 5.09
CA ASN A 2 -11.33 2.80 4.70
C ASN A 2 -11.66 1.37 5.11
N ILE A 3 -12.70 1.17 5.93
CA ILE A 3 -13.18 -0.15 6.32
C ILE A 3 -14.49 -0.51 5.60
N PRO A 4 -14.63 -1.74 5.06
CA PRO A 4 -15.86 -2.24 4.44
C PRO A 4 -16.96 -2.49 5.48
N SER A 5 -18.22 -2.57 5.05
CA SER A 5 -19.39 -2.72 5.94
C SER A 5 -19.37 -3.98 6.79
N ASN A 6 -18.87 -5.11 6.26
CA ASN A 6 -18.67 -6.32 7.06
C ASN A 6 -17.64 -6.09 8.19
N CYS A 7 -16.65 -5.24 7.92
CA CYS A 7 -15.66 -4.71 8.87
C CYS A 7 -16.33 -4.05 10.07
N LYS A 8 -17.18 -3.07 9.77
CA LYS A 8 -17.93 -2.27 10.74
C LYS A 8 -18.83 -3.15 11.60
N GLN A 9 -19.53 -4.11 10.98
CA GLN A 9 -20.35 -5.09 11.70
C GLN A 9 -19.55 -5.89 12.72
N ILE A 10 -18.37 -6.39 12.33
CA ILE A 10 -17.52 -7.17 13.23
C ILE A 10 -17.00 -6.28 14.37
N ILE A 11 -16.56 -5.05 14.08
CA ILE A 11 -16.12 -4.10 15.11
C ILE A 11 -17.25 -3.79 16.09
N ALA A 12 -18.47 -3.56 15.60
CA ALA A 12 -19.64 -3.34 16.45
C ALA A 12 -19.91 -4.53 17.39
N CYS A 13 -19.78 -5.76 16.90
CA CYS A 13 -19.89 -6.96 17.74
C CYS A 13 -18.77 -7.02 18.79
N VAL A 14 -17.53 -6.68 18.42
CA VAL A 14 -16.38 -6.66 19.34
C VAL A 14 -16.55 -5.60 20.42
N LEU A 15 -17.09 -4.41 20.13
CA LEU A 15 -17.27 -3.39 21.16
C LEU A 15 -18.39 -3.73 22.15
N GLN A 16 -19.31 -4.62 21.79
CA GLN A 16 -20.43 -5.05 22.63
C GLN A 16 -20.24 -6.42 23.30
N GLY A 17 -19.17 -7.16 22.98
CA GLY A 17 -18.99 -8.53 23.46
C GLY A 17 -19.94 -9.55 22.82
N ILE A 18 -20.45 -9.24 21.63
CA ILE A 18 -21.33 -10.11 20.85
C ILE A 18 -20.47 -10.98 19.92
N THR A 19 -20.89 -12.22 19.67
CA THR A 19 -20.22 -13.10 18.72
C THR A 19 -20.37 -12.56 17.30
N PRO A 20 -19.27 -12.21 16.59
CA PRO A 20 -19.36 -11.74 15.23
C PRO A 20 -19.85 -12.84 14.26
N PRO A 21 -20.47 -12.48 13.12
CA PRO A 21 -20.87 -13.44 12.09
C PRO A 21 -19.70 -14.31 11.64
N GLY A 22 -19.91 -15.64 11.61
CA GLY A 22 -18.87 -16.60 11.21
C GLY A 22 -17.87 -16.98 12.32
N MET A 23 -18.04 -16.48 13.55
CA MET A 23 -17.24 -16.88 14.71
C MET A 23 -18.06 -17.73 15.70
N THR A 24 -17.37 -18.56 16.48
CA THR A 24 -18.01 -19.46 17.46
C THR A 24 -18.06 -18.89 18.87
N LYS A 25 -17.31 -17.81 19.14
CA LYS A 25 -17.19 -17.16 20.46
C LYS A 25 -16.97 -15.65 20.31
N PRO A 26 -17.36 -14.84 21.30
CA PRO A 26 -17.10 -13.40 21.29
C PRO A 26 -15.62 -13.10 21.52
N ILE A 27 -15.10 -12.09 20.81
CA ILE A 27 -13.70 -11.65 20.91
C ILE A 27 -13.44 -10.94 22.24
N SER A 28 -14.43 -10.24 22.80
CA SER A 28 -14.34 -9.42 24.02
C SER A 28 -15.47 -9.77 25.01
N GLY A 29 -15.41 -9.22 26.23
CA GLY A 29 -16.51 -9.34 27.20
C GLY A 29 -17.68 -8.41 26.88
N GLN A 30 -18.83 -8.63 27.52
CA GLN A 30 -20.01 -7.80 27.34
C GLN A 30 -19.87 -6.45 28.07
N PHE A 31 -19.87 -5.36 27.31
CA PHE A 31 -19.81 -4.02 27.86
C PHE A 31 -21.22 -3.42 28.01
N SER A 32 -21.44 -2.70 29.11
CA SER A 32 -22.64 -1.88 29.23
C SER A 32 -22.63 -0.76 28.19
N VAL A 33 -23.80 -0.39 27.70
CA VAL A 33 -24.05 0.78 26.84
C VAL A 33 -23.20 2.00 27.26
N ARG A 34 -23.24 2.38 28.55
CA ARG A 34 -22.49 3.52 29.09
C ARG A 34 -20.98 3.46 28.83
N HIS A 35 -20.37 2.28 29.02
CA HIS A 35 -18.93 2.09 28.78
C HIS A 35 -18.59 2.21 27.30
N VAL A 36 -19.46 1.72 26.41
CA VAL A 36 -19.31 1.87 24.97
C VAL A 36 -19.46 3.35 24.58
N SER A 37 -20.43 4.10 25.13
CA SER A 37 -20.59 5.54 24.88
C SER A 37 -19.31 6.33 25.25
N GLN A 38 -18.76 6.08 26.44
CA GLN A 38 -17.53 6.72 26.93
C GLN A 38 -16.30 6.44 26.05
N PHE A 39 -16.29 5.31 25.35
CA PHE A 39 -15.26 5.02 24.37
C PHE A 39 -15.38 5.93 23.14
N PHE A 40 -16.59 6.12 22.60
CA PHE A 40 -16.82 6.95 21.41
C PHE A 40 -16.70 8.46 21.67
N GLU A 41 -16.98 8.94 22.88
CA GLU A 41 -16.78 10.35 23.28
C GLU A 41 -15.33 10.82 23.03
N GLN A 42 -14.35 9.92 23.16
CA GLN A 42 -12.93 10.22 22.93
C GLN A 42 -12.59 10.50 21.46
N PHE A 43 -13.51 10.16 20.55
CA PHE A 43 -13.35 10.30 19.10
C PHE A 43 -14.34 11.31 18.51
N GLY A 44 -14.97 12.14 19.34
CA GLY A 44 -15.93 13.15 18.88
C GLY A 44 -17.36 12.61 18.69
N GLY A 45 -17.69 11.46 19.28
CA GLY A 45 -19.08 11.01 19.36
C GLY A 45 -19.90 11.92 20.28
N ASP A 46 -20.98 12.49 19.76
CA ASP A 46 -21.83 13.49 20.43
C ASP A 46 -22.66 12.94 21.61
N GLY A 47 -22.39 11.72 22.08
CA GLY A 47 -23.09 11.12 23.22
C GLY A 47 -24.59 10.92 23.03
N LEU A 48 -25.10 11.07 21.80
CA LEU A 48 -26.51 10.86 21.45
C LEU A 48 -26.81 9.36 21.35
N TYR A 49 -26.68 8.67 22.47
CA TYR A 49 -27.18 7.32 22.66
C TYR A 49 -28.72 7.33 22.75
N PRO A 50 -29.43 6.28 22.29
CA PRO A 50 -30.88 6.18 22.45
C PRO A 50 -31.27 6.29 23.93
N GLN A 51 -32.29 7.10 24.21
CA GLN A 51 -32.47 7.66 25.56
C GLN A 51 -33.04 6.72 26.63
N GLN A 52 -33.49 5.48 26.36
CA GLN A 52 -33.89 4.52 27.40
C GLN A 52 -33.71 3.07 26.92
N ASP A 53 -32.91 2.27 27.64
CA ASP A 53 -32.66 0.82 27.46
C ASP A 53 -32.63 0.31 26.00
N PRO A 54 -31.64 0.73 25.20
CA PRO A 54 -31.55 0.29 23.81
C PRO A 54 -31.29 -1.22 23.71
N SER A 55 -31.96 -1.84 22.75
CA SER A 55 -31.67 -3.19 22.31
C SER A 55 -30.26 -3.30 21.73
N SER A 56 -29.66 -4.49 21.75
CA SER A 56 -28.34 -4.72 21.13
C SER A 56 -28.30 -4.39 19.64
N SER A 57 -29.45 -4.41 18.95
CA SER A 57 -29.54 -4.01 17.54
C SER A 57 -29.36 -2.50 17.37
N GLU A 58 -30.04 -1.70 18.18
CA GLU A 58 -29.94 -0.23 18.15
C GLU A 58 -28.52 0.24 18.52
N VAL A 59 -27.87 -0.43 19.47
CA VAL A 59 -26.46 -0.15 19.80
C VAL A 59 -25.54 -0.51 18.64
N THR A 60 -25.82 -1.60 17.92
CA THR A 60 -25.05 -2.01 16.75
C THR A 60 -25.19 -1.01 15.60
N GLU A 61 -26.41 -0.55 15.33
CA GLU A 61 -26.69 0.46 14.29
C GLU A 61 -25.97 1.77 14.59
N TYR A 62 -26.06 2.26 15.83
CA TYR A 62 -25.34 3.47 16.26
C TYR A 62 -23.82 3.36 16.04
N ILE A 63 -23.22 2.24 16.43
CA ILE A 63 -21.79 2.02 16.23
C ILE A 63 -21.45 2.03 14.73
N ILE A 64 -22.27 1.38 13.90
CA ILE A 64 -22.03 1.33 12.46
C ILE A 64 -22.15 2.72 11.84
N GLU A 65 -23.16 3.51 12.21
CA GLU A 65 -23.33 4.89 11.75
C GLU A 65 -22.12 5.75 12.10
N PHE A 66 -21.64 5.68 13.35
CA PHE A 66 -20.44 6.40 13.75
C PHE A 66 -19.22 5.94 12.95
N LEU A 67 -19.04 4.63 12.76
CA LEU A 67 -17.94 4.08 11.97
C LEU A 67 -18.02 4.44 10.49
N GLU A 68 -19.22 4.69 9.94
CA GLU A 68 -19.42 5.24 8.59
C GLU A 68 -19.01 6.72 8.53
N GLU A 69 -19.40 7.52 9.53
CA GLU A 69 -19.08 8.94 9.62
C GLU A 69 -17.58 9.20 9.68
N VAL A 70 -16.85 8.44 10.52
CA VAL A 70 -15.39 8.57 10.64
C VAL A 70 -14.63 7.77 9.59
N ASN A 71 -15.30 7.02 8.72
CA ASN A 71 -14.62 6.18 7.73
C ASN A 71 -13.76 7.02 6.77
N GLY A 72 -12.53 6.60 6.51
CA GLY A 72 -11.61 7.34 5.65
C GLY A 72 -10.94 8.57 6.29
N THR A 73 -11.29 8.90 7.53
CA THR A 73 -10.66 10.00 8.31
C THR A 73 -9.51 9.47 9.18
N PRO A 74 -8.62 10.32 9.75
CA PRO A 74 -7.63 9.89 10.74
C PRO A 74 -8.26 9.32 12.04
N GLU A 75 -9.51 9.66 12.34
CA GLU A 75 -10.23 9.25 13.55
C GLU A 75 -10.48 7.74 13.57
N ILE A 76 -10.76 7.12 12.42
CA ILE A 76 -10.98 5.66 12.33
C ILE A 76 -9.72 4.87 12.70
N ASP A 77 -8.54 5.37 12.36
CA ASP A 77 -7.27 4.71 12.67
C ASP A 77 -6.99 4.78 14.17
N ARG A 78 -7.23 5.95 14.78
CA ARG A 78 -7.13 6.15 16.23
C ARG A 78 -8.12 5.25 16.98
N LEU A 79 -9.35 5.15 16.51
CA LEU A 79 -10.38 4.30 17.09
C LEU A 79 -9.98 2.84 17.05
N ILE A 80 -9.58 2.32 15.88
CA ILE A 80 -9.16 0.92 15.71
C ILE A 80 -7.96 0.58 16.61
N CYS A 81 -7.01 1.49 16.75
CA CYS A 81 -5.88 1.34 17.68
C CYS A 81 -6.30 1.27 19.16
N ALA A 82 -7.43 1.88 19.55
CA ALA A 82 -7.87 1.92 20.94
C ALA A 82 -8.72 0.70 21.37
N ILE A 83 -9.30 -0.03 20.41
CA ILE A 83 -10.17 -1.20 20.68
C ILE A 83 -9.50 -2.24 21.59
N PRO A 84 -8.22 -2.64 21.39
CA PRO A 84 -7.61 -3.68 22.23
C PRO A 84 -7.56 -3.33 23.72
N ASP A 85 -7.28 -2.07 24.05
CA ASP A 85 -7.23 -1.60 25.43
C ASP A 85 -8.62 -1.50 26.03
N PHE A 86 -9.58 -0.96 25.27
CA PHE A 86 -10.99 -0.94 25.67
C PHE A 86 -11.51 -2.35 25.98
N CYS A 87 -11.24 -3.32 25.10
CA CYS A 87 -11.64 -4.71 25.33
C CYS A 87 -10.94 -5.35 26.54
N ALA A 88 -9.70 -4.96 26.82
CA ALA A 88 -8.92 -5.46 27.96
C ALA A 88 -9.30 -4.80 29.29
N SER A 89 -10.01 -3.66 29.29
CA SER A 89 -10.48 -2.99 30.51
C SER A 89 -11.71 -3.66 31.14
N HIS A 90 -12.12 -4.83 30.65
CA HIS A 90 -13.31 -5.53 31.12
C HIS A 90 -13.09 -6.18 32.49
N GLU A 91 -13.90 -5.82 33.49
CA GLU A 91 -13.72 -6.23 34.90
C GLU A 91 -13.64 -7.75 35.13
N TYR A 92 -14.40 -8.53 34.36
CA TYR A 92 -14.51 -9.99 34.55
C TYR A 92 -13.70 -10.85 33.56
N ARG A 93 -12.94 -10.24 32.65
CA ARG A 93 -12.23 -10.95 31.59
C ARG A 93 -10.77 -10.54 31.56
N ASN A 94 -9.88 -11.48 31.91
CA ASN A 94 -8.44 -11.23 32.03
C ASN A 94 -7.71 -11.34 30.68
N ASP A 95 -8.22 -10.66 29.65
CA ASP A 95 -7.56 -10.60 28.35
C ASP A 95 -6.48 -9.53 28.33
N SER A 96 -5.31 -9.89 27.83
CA SER A 96 -4.30 -8.87 27.52
C SER A 96 -4.71 -8.06 26.28
N PRO A 97 -4.38 -6.76 26.19
CA PRO A 97 -4.58 -6.02 24.94
C PRO A 97 -3.92 -6.70 23.73
N ALA A 98 -2.79 -7.38 23.94
CA ALA A 98 -2.10 -8.13 22.89
C ALA A 98 -2.90 -9.32 22.35
N SER A 99 -3.63 -10.05 23.21
CA SER A 99 -4.48 -11.17 22.77
C SER A 99 -5.70 -10.68 22.00
N ILE A 100 -6.28 -9.54 22.40
CA ILE A 100 -7.36 -8.90 21.63
C ILE A 100 -6.84 -8.41 20.28
N ALA A 101 -5.72 -7.69 20.26
CA ALA A 101 -5.10 -7.21 19.02
C ALA A 101 -4.78 -8.36 18.05
N PHE A 102 -4.37 -9.53 18.56
CA PHE A 102 -4.16 -10.72 17.74
C PHE A 102 -5.45 -11.21 17.06
N GLN A 103 -6.59 -11.18 17.75
CA GLN A 103 -7.88 -11.55 17.15
C GLN A 103 -8.36 -10.49 16.15
N ILE A 104 -8.22 -9.21 16.49
CA ILE A 104 -8.56 -8.09 15.59
C ILE A 104 -7.72 -8.15 14.31
N ASN A 105 -6.44 -8.51 14.40
CA ASN A 105 -5.58 -8.68 13.23
C ASN A 105 -6.08 -9.74 12.25
N LYS A 106 -6.85 -10.75 12.68
CA LYS A 106 -7.47 -11.71 11.74
C LYS A 106 -8.54 -11.04 10.86
N ILE A 107 -9.20 -10.00 11.39
CA ILE A 107 -10.25 -9.23 10.71
C ILE A 107 -9.63 -8.14 9.84
N LEU A 108 -8.54 -7.51 10.29
CA LEU A 108 -7.83 -6.47 9.54
C LEU A 108 -6.95 -7.01 8.41
N LYS A 109 -6.46 -8.26 8.53
CA LYS A 109 -5.54 -8.87 7.55
C LYS A 109 -6.10 -8.89 6.11
N PRO A 110 -7.37 -9.27 5.85
CA PRO A 110 -7.98 -9.14 4.53
C PRO A 110 -7.95 -7.72 3.95
N MET A 111 -7.97 -6.69 4.79
CA MET A 111 -7.90 -5.28 4.40
C MET A 111 -6.46 -4.76 4.23
N ARG A 112 -5.45 -5.63 4.40
CA ARG A 112 -4.04 -5.24 4.44
C ARG A 112 -3.71 -4.26 5.56
N PHE A 113 -4.28 -4.44 6.75
CA PHE A 113 -3.86 -3.70 7.94
C PHE A 113 -3.52 -4.65 9.09
N ARG A 114 -2.62 -4.21 9.97
CA ARG A 114 -2.31 -4.89 11.24
C ARG A 114 -2.10 -3.88 12.36
N LEU A 115 -2.58 -4.21 13.54
CA LEU A 115 -2.17 -3.61 14.80
C LEU A 115 -0.83 -4.22 15.23
N LYS A 116 0.17 -3.36 15.41
CA LYS A 116 1.48 -3.71 15.97
C LYS A 116 1.65 -3.01 17.30
N LYS A 117 2.23 -3.71 18.28
CA LYS A 117 2.55 -3.12 19.58
C LYS A 117 3.54 -1.97 19.40
N ASN A 118 3.20 -0.81 19.96
CA ASN A 118 4.07 0.34 20.03
C ASN A 118 5.12 0.11 21.13
N ASN A 119 6.39 0.01 20.73
CA ASN A 119 7.50 -0.20 21.67
C ASN A 119 8.20 1.11 22.07
N SER A 120 7.74 2.28 21.59
CA SER A 120 8.30 3.56 22.01
C SER A 120 7.76 3.96 23.39
N THR A 121 8.49 3.54 24.42
CA THR A 121 8.34 4.05 25.78
C THR A 121 8.94 5.45 25.86
N LEU A 122 8.32 6.46 25.23
CA LEU A 122 8.57 7.85 25.63
C LEU A 122 7.59 8.18 26.76
N ALA A 123 8.15 8.43 27.93
CA ALA A 123 7.40 8.75 29.14
C ALA A 123 6.43 9.91 28.91
N GLY A 124 5.14 9.69 29.20
CA GLY A 124 4.24 10.77 29.61
C GLY A 124 3.13 11.22 28.65
N PHE A 125 3.01 10.68 27.42
CA PHE A 125 1.85 10.98 26.56
C PHE A 125 1.14 9.70 26.14
N SER A 126 -0.10 9.53 26.65
CA SER A 126 -1.01 8.46 26.30
C SER A 126 -1.39 8.57 24.82
N SER A 127 -0.68 7.82 23.98
CA SER A 127 -1.16 7.36 22.69
C SER A 127 -1.29 5.85 22.79
N SER A 128 -2.36 5.27 22.24
CA SER A 128 -2.63 3.83 22.32
C SER A 128 -1.36 2.97 22.16
N PRO A 129 -1.21 1.86 22.92
CA PRO A 129 -0.07 0.95 22.85
C PRO A 129 -0.02 0.16 21.53
N PHE A 130 -0.90 0.45 20.57
CA PHE A 130 -0.88 -0.12 19.23
C PHE A 130 -0.76 0.95 18.14
N LEU A 131 0.04 0.65 17.14
CA LEU A 131 0.10 1.38 15.88
C LEU A 131 -0.59 0.54 14.81
N LEU A 132 -1.38 1.21 13.97
CA LEU A 132 -1.93 0.61 12.77
C LEU A 132 -0.88 0.71 11.66
N GLU A 133 -0.43 -0.44 11.17
CA GLU A 133 0.45 -0.54 10.01
C GLU A 133 -0.33 -1.11 8.82
N THR A 134 -0.11 -0.55 7.63
CA THR A 134 -0.44 -1.24 6.40
C THR A 134 0.39 -2.51 6.32
N ILE A 135 -0.26 -3.65 6.08
CA ILE A 135 0.42 -4.86 5.64
C ILE A 135 0.82 -4.60 4.18
N ASP A 136 1.92 -3.90 4.00
CA ASP A 136 2.68 -3.91 2.77
C ASP A 136 3.43 -5.24 2.65
N ALA A 137 2.66 -6.33 2.68
CA ALA A 137 3.12 -7.52 1.98
C ALA A 137 2.92 -7.17 0.52
N ASP A 138 3.97 -6.69 -0.16
CA ASP A 138 4.34 -7.12 -1.52
C ASP A 138 5.03 -6.07 -2.42
N LEU A 139 5.36 -4.88 -1.90
CA LEU A 139 6.12 -3.89 -2.65
C LEU A 139 7.32 -3.42 -1.85
N VAL A 140 8.48 -3.37 -2.53
CA VAL A 140 9.68 -2.72 -2.01
C VAL A 140 9.27 -1.31 -1.56
N PRO A 141 9.62 -0.89 -0.32
CA PRO A 141 9.33 0.45 0.13
C PRO A 141 9.96 1.42 -0.86
N VAL A 142 9.14 2.25 -1.48
CA VAL A 142 9.64 3.35 -2.33
C VAL A 142 10.38 4.27 -1.38
N PRO A 143 11.69 4.52 -1.56
CA PRO A 143 12.39 5.53 -0.81
C PRO A 143 11.60 6.84 -0.97
N THR A 144 11.41 7.55 0.14
CA THR A 144 10.85 8.90 0.12
C THR A 144 11.85 9.79 -0.60
N LEU A 145 11.69 9.95 -1.91
CA LEU A 145 12.48 10.88 -2.70
C LEU A 145 11.74 12.24 -2.72
N THR A 146 12.47 13.33 -2.52
CA THR A 146 11.96 14.67 -2.14
C THR A 146 12.01 15.74 -3.24
N LYS A 147 12.31 15.39 -4.49
CA LYS A 147 12.41 16.31 -5.63
C LYS A 147 11.12 16.37 -6.47
N PRO A 148 10.80 17.51 -7.10
CA PRO A 148 9.58 17.69 -7.92
C PRO A 148 9.45 16.68 -9.06
N GLU A 149 10.59 16.22 -9.57
CA GLU A 149 10.67 15.30 -10.69
C GLU A 149 10.39 13.84 -10.33
N GLU A 150 10.32 13.54 -9.03
CA GLU A 150 9.94 12.23 -8.47
C GLU A 150 8.42 12.16 -8.23
N ILE A 151 7.72 13.29 -8.27
CA ILE A 151 6.25 13.35 -8.18
C ILE A 151 5.59 12.62 -9.37
N ILE A 152 6.12 12.79 -10.58
CA ILE A 152 5.61 12.08 -11.77
C ILE A 152 5.85 10.57 -11.64
N PHE A 153 7.02 10.19 -11.12
CA PHE A 153 7.36 8.80 -10.84
C PHE A 153 6.41 8.18 -9.81
N ILE A 154 6.25 8.84 -8.65
CA ILE A 154 5.33 8.42 -7.58
C ILE A 154 3.89 8.36 -8.09
N ASN A 155 3.43 9.33 -8.88
CA ASN A 155 2.09 9.34 -9.45
C ASN A 155 1.86 8.14 -10.37
N ASN A 156 2.82 7.78 -11.23
CA ASN A 156 2.68 6.64 -12.13
C ASN A 156 2.74 5.31 -11.37
N VAL A 157 3.57 5.21 -10.33
CA VAL A 157 3.60 4.05 -9.42
C VAL A 157 2.27 3.90 -8.67
N ASN A 158 1.75 4.97 -8.10
CA ASN A 158 0.48 4.97 -7.38
C ASN A 158 -0.68 4.60 -8.30
N LYS A 159 -0.75 5.16 -9.51
CA LYS A 159 -1.75 4.77 -10.52
C LYS A 159 -1.71 3.27 -10.84
N ALA A 160 -0.52 2.70 -10.99
CA ALA A 160 -0.38 1.28 -11.28
C ALA A 160 -0.83 0.40 -10.10
N ARG A 161 -0.58 0.84 -8.86
CA ARG A 161 -1.01 0.18 -7.61
C ARG A 161 -2.51 0.28 -7.39
N GLU A 162 -3.10 1.46 -7.55
CA GLU A 162 -4.55 1.69 -7.41
C GLU A 162 -5.34 0.77 -8.36
N ARG A 163 -4.86 0.60 -9.60
CA ARG A 163 -5.47 -0.30 -10.58
C ARG A 163 -5.41 -1.78 -10.17
N LEU A 164 -4.33 -2.21 -9.50
CA LEU A 164 -4.27 -3.55 -8.91
C LEU A 164 -5.33 -3.75 -7.82
N ASP A 165 -5.62 -2.71 -7.04
CA ASP A 165 -6.55 -2.78 -5.92
C ASP A 165 -8.01 -2.77 -6.37
N VAL A 166 -8.34 -2.11 -7.50
CA VAL A 166 -9.68 -2.16 -8.12
C VAL A 166 -9.84 -3.26 -9.17
N ALA A 167 -8.90 -4.20 -9.25
CA ALA A 167 -8.89 -5.33 -10.19
C ALA A 167 -8.85 -4.96 -11.69
N ASP A 168 -8.38 -3.74 -12.03
CA ASP A 168 -8.06 -3.34 -13.41
C ASP A 168 -6.66 -3.85 -13.81
N TYR A 169 -6.54 -5.16 -14.05
CA TYR A 169 -5.26 -5.81 -14.29
C TYR A 169 -4.60 -5.38 -15.61
N SER A 170 -5.38 -5.26 -16.69
CA SER A 170 -4.86 -4.77 -17.97
C SER A 170 -4.39 -3.33 -17.84
N GLY A 171 -5.17 -2.47 -17.17
CA GLY A 171 -4.77 -1.10 -16.93
C GLY A 171 -3.56 -0.94 -16.01
N ALA A 172 -3.38 -1.83 -15.04
CA ALA A 172 -2.17 -1.87 -14.21
C ALA A 172 -0.92 -2.21 -15.05
N ILE A 173 -1.04 -3.14 -16.01
CA ILE A 173 0.04 -3.46 -16.96
C ILE A 173 0.33 -2.25 -17.86
N THR A 174 -0.70 -1.60 -18.42
CA THR A 174 -0.52 -0.38 -19.22
C THR A 174 0.16 0.72 -18.42
N SER A 175 -0.25 0.93 -17.17
CA SER A 175 0.36 1.93 -16.28
C SER A 175 1.82 1.60 -15.97
N SER A 176 2.16 0.31 -15.83
CA SER A 176 3.53 -0.17 -15.64
C SER A 176 4.41 0.12 -16.86
N TYR A 177 3.87 -0.08 -18.07
CA TYR A 177 4.55 0.30 -19.31
C TYR A 177 4.81 1.80 -19.37
N THR A 178 3.78 2.61 -19.14
CA THR A 178 3.88 4.09 -19.16
C THR A 178 4.87 4.60 -18.13
N LEU A 179 4.96 3.97 -16.96
CA LEU A 179 5.96 4.29 -15.94
C LEU A 179 7.38 4.13 -16.50
N VAL A 180 7.71 2.94 -17.03
CA VAL A 180 9.04 2.66 -17.59
C VAL A 180 9.35 3.58 -18.77
N GLU A 181 8.39 3.77 -19.68
CA GLU A 181 8.56 4.68 -20.81
C GLU A 181 8.87 6.12 -20.35
N SER A 182 8.12 6.63 -19.37
CA SER A 182 8.32 7.98 -18.82
C SER A 182 9.72 8.14 -18.20
N VAL A 183 10.18 7.14 -17.44
CA VAL A 183 11.49 7.16 -16.79
C VAL A 183 12.61 7.10 -17.84
N LEU A 184 12.50 6.22 -18.83
CA LEU A 184 13.48 6.10 -19.91
C LEU A 184 13.59 7.41 -20.71
N LYS A 185 12.46 7.99 -21.14
CA LYS A 185 12.41 9.26 -21.88
C LYS A 185 13.03 10.38 -21.07
N LYS A 186 12.65 10.51 -19.79
CA LYS A 186 13.20 11.51 -18.88
C LYS A 186 14.72 11.41 -18.75
N LEU A 187 15.25 10.22 -18.50
CA LEU A 187 16.69 10.04 -18.36
C LEU A 187 17.42 10.32 -19.67
N LEU A 188 16.87 9.90 -20.81
CA LEU A 188 17.43 10.24 -22.12
C LEU A 188 17.46 11.76 -22.37
N ASP A 189 16.40 12.48 -21.97
CA ASP A 189 16.36 13.94 -22.03
C ASP A 189 17.48 14.56 -21.17
N SER A 190 17.69 14.04 -19.95
CA SER A 190 18.78 14.48 -19.08
C SER A 190 20.18 14.27 -19.68
N TYR A 191 20.37 13.21 -20.48
CA TYR A 191 21.61 12.98 -21.23
C TYR A 191 21.67 13.71 -22.60
N GLY A 192 20.66 14.51 -22.94
CA GLY A 192 20.55 15.19 -24.23
C GLY A 192 20.47 14.22 -25.43
N ALA A 193 20.00 12.99 -25.21
CA ALA A 193 19.92 11.96 -26.23
C ALA A 193 18.62 12.09 -27.05
N GLN A 194 18.74 11.98 -28.37
CA GLN A 194 17.57 12.02 -29.26
C GLN A 194 16.94 10.63 -29.40
N TYR A 195 15.62 10.56 -29.29
CA TYR A 195 14.82 9.36 -29.52
C TYR A 195 13.53 9.71 -30.27
N ALA A 196 12.88 8.69 -30.85
CA ALA A 196 11.62 8.85 -31.57
C ALA A 196 10.50 9.28 -30.61
N GLN A 197 9.79 10.36 -30.94
CA GLN A 197 8.80 11.01 -30.07
C GLN A 197 7.40 10.33 -30.05
N GLY A 198 7.18 9.28 -30.85
CA GLY A 198 5.92 8.52 -30.88
C GLY A 198 5.71 7.58 -29.69
N GLU A 199 4.70 6.70 -29.78
CA GLU A 199 4.54 5.53 -28.89
C GLU A 199 5.85 4.75 -28.90
N GLY A 200 6.60 4.84 -27.79
CA GLY A 200 8.02 4.52 -27.78
C GLY A 200 8.22 3.06 -27.46
N ASP A 201 8.87 2.33 -28.36
CA ASP A 201 9.37 0.99 -28.05
C ASP A 201 10.37 1.08 -26.87
N ILE A 202 9.91 0.73 -25.67
CA ILE A 202 10.74 0.77 -24.45
C ILE A 202 12.00 -0.09 -24.54
N LYS A 203 12.04 -1.10 -25.44
CA LYS A 203 13.25 -1.88 -25.70
C LYS A 203 14.30 -1.02 -26.41
N ALA A 204 13.88 -0.19 -27.37
CA ALA A 204 14.76 0.72 -28.10
C ALA A 204 15.24 1.86 -27.19
N LEU A 205 14.33 2.44 -26.40
CA LEU A 205 14.67 3.48 -25.42
C LEU A 205 15.69 2.99 -24.40
N TYR A 206 15.49 1.80 -23.84
CA TYR A 206 16.44 1.21 -22.88
C TYR A 206 17.79 0.88 -23.52
N GLY A 207 17.81 0.38 -24.76
CA GLY A 207 19.04 0.16 -25.49
C GLY A 207 19.89 1.43 -25.54
N LEU A 208 19.31 2.53 -26.00
CA LEU A 208 19.97 3.84 -26.07
C LEU A 208 20.43 4.34 -24.70
N LEU A 209 19.57 4.25 -23.68
CA LEU A 209 19.88 4.73 -22.34
C LEU A 209 21.01 3.91 -21.71
N SER A 210 20.98 2.58 -21.85
CA SER A 210 22.01 1.70 -21.29
C SER A 210 23.40 2.00 -21.85
N ASP A 211 23.50 2.42 -23.11
CA ASP A 211 24.77 2.88 -23.69
C ASP A 211 25.24 4.19 -23.05
N LYS A 212 24.34 5.16 -22.87
CA LYS A 212 24.64 6.46 -22.26
C LYS A 212 25.06 6.36 -20.79
N MET A 213 24.42 5.46 -20.04
CA MET A 213 24.69 5.26 -18.61
C MET A 213 25.84 4.27 -18.35
N ASN A 214 26.52 3.77 -19.39
CA ASN A 214 27.54 2.72 -19.27
C ASN A 214 27.00 1.46 -18.55
N LEU A 215 25.74 1.11 -18.82
CA LEU A 215 25.02 -0.07 -18.33
C LEU A 215 24.85 -1.15 -19.41
N ASN A 216 25.41 -0.95 -20.60
CA ASN A 216 25.36 -1.98 -21.64
C ASN A 216 26.21 -3.19 -21.22
N PRO A 217 25.63 -4.40 -21.11
CA PRO A 217 26.37 -5.61 -20.74
C PRO A 217 27.55 -5.96 -21.67
N ALA A 218 27.58 -5.42 -22.89
CA ALA A 218 28.69 -5.56 -23.82
C ALA A 218 29.92 -4.72 -23.43
N GLY A 219 29.79 -3.77 -22.51
CA GLY A 219 30.88 -2.92 -22.03
C GLY A 219 32.00 -3.73 -21.35
N GLU A 220 33.25 -3.31 -21.57
CA GLU A 220 34.43 -4.03 -21.07
C GLU A 220 34.62 -3.88 -19.55
N ASN A 221 34.14 -2.77 -18.97
CA ASN A 221 34.37 -2.38 -17.57
C ASN A 221 33.25 -2.79 -16.59
N ILE A 222 32.49 -3.85 -16.89
CA ILE A 222 31.39 -4.34 -16.05
C ILE A 222 31.70 -5.77 -15.60
N GLU A 223 31.62 -6.02 -14.29
CA GLU A 223 31.86 -7.34 -13.72
C GLU A 223 30.83 -8.37 -14.20
N GLY A 224 31.25 -9.63 -14.39
CA GLY A 224 30.43 -10.65 -15.06
C GLY A 224 29.07 -10.93 -14.39
N TYR A 225 29.00 -10.88 -13.05
CA TYR A 225 27.73 -11.06 -12.33
C TYR A 225 26.79 -9.85 -12.48
N ILE A 226 27.33 -8.63 -12.61
CA ILE A 226 26.55 -7.42 -12.91
C ILE A 226 26.04 -7.49 -14.35
N LYS A 227 26.87 -7.94 -15.30
CA LYS A 227 26.44 -8.17 -16.70
C LYS A 227 25.24 -9.11 -16.78
N ALA A 228 25.20 -10.17 -15.97
CA ALA A 228 24.07 -11.10 -15.95
C ALA A 228 22.76 -10.43 -15.48
N ILE A 229 22.84 -9.58 -14.44
CA ILE A 229 21.69 -8.82 -13.94
C ILE A 229 21.18 -7.83 -15.02
N LEU A 230 22.10 -7.08 -15.65
CA LEU A 230 21.76 -6.10 -16.70
C LEU A 230 21.15 -6.76 -17.95
N GLN A 231 21.61 -7.97 -18.31
CA GLN A 231 20.96 -8.79 -19.34
C GLN A 231 19.55 -9.22 -18.92
N GLY A 232 19.36 -9.58 -17.66
CA GLY A 232 18.05 -9.88 -17.06
C GLY A 232 17.07 -8.70 -17.19
N ILE A 233 17.52 -7.48 -16.86
CA ILE A 233 16.72 -6.25 -17.01
C ILE A 233 16.28 -6.07 -18.47
N ARG A 234 17.18 -6.26 -19.44
CA ARG A 234 16.83 -6.17 -20.87
C ARG A 234 15.74 -7.17 -21.26
N GLY A 235 15.82 -8.40 -20.74
CA GLY A 235 14.80 -9.43 -20.93
C GLY A 235 13.45 -9.04 -20.30
N GLN A 236 13.47 -8.48 -19.10
CA GLN A 236 12.28 -8.01 -18.38
C GLN A 236 11.59 -6.85 -19.13
N ILE A 237 12.33 -5.88 -19.65
CA ILE A 237 11.77 -4.77 -20.46
C ILE A 237 11.10 -5.30 -21.72
N SER A 238 11.75 -6.25 -22.41
CA SER A 238 11.15 -6.92 -23.58
C SER A 238 9.87 -7.67 -23.22
N GLY A 239 9.87 -8.40 -22.10
CA GLY A 239 8.69 -9.06 -21.57
C GLY A 239 7.55 -8.09 -21.27
N LEU A 240 7.85 -6.98 -20.59
CA LEU A 240 6.87 -5.94 -20.26
C LEU A 240 6.27 -5.30 -21.52
N TYR A 241 7.08 -4.98 -22.53
CA TYR A 241 6.62 -4.48 -23.82
C TYR A 241 5.60 -5.43 -24.46
N ASN A 242 5.94 -6.73 -24.51
CA ASN A 242 5.07 -7.73 -25.14
C ASN A 242 3.76 -7.94 -24.38
N VAL A 243 3.81 -7.98 -23.04
CA VAL A 243 2.61 -8.17 -22.21
C VAL A 243 1.71 -6.94 -22.26
N ALA A 244 2.27 -5.73 -22.27
CA ALA A 244 1.50 -4.50 -22.39
C ALA A 244 0.77 -4.39 -23.73
N ASN A 245 1.45 -4.71 -24.84
CA ASN A 245 0.81 -4.74 -26.16
C ASN A 245 -0.34 -5.74 -26.23
N LYS A 246 -0.15 -6.95 -25.67
CA LYS A 246 -1.18 -7.99 -25.65
C LYS A 246 -2.35 -7.68 -24.71
N ALA A 247 -2.10 -6.99 -23.60
CA ALA A 247 -3.14 -6.61 -22.64
C ALA A 247 -3.93 -5.35 -23.07
N GLY A 248 -3.34 -4.50 -23.92
CA GLY A 248 -3.94 -3.26 -24.42
C GLY A 248 -4.79 -3.42 -25.68
N ASP A 249 -4.58 -4.48 -26.47
CA ASP A 249 -5.32 -4.70 -27.72
C ASP A 249 -6.78 -5.09 -27.46
N ARG A 250 -7.69 -4.12 -27.62
CA ARG A 250 -9.13 -4.26 -27.37
C ARG A 250 -9.88 -5.00 -28.48
N HIS A 251 -9.27 -5.22 -29.64
CA HIS A 251 -9.94 -5.84 -30.79
C HIS A 251 -9.68 -7.35 -30.87
N ALA A 252 -8.59 -7.83 -30.27
CA ALA A 252 -8.28 -9.25 -30.14
C ALA A 252 -7.50 -9.48 -28.83
N CYS A 253 -8.18 -9.43 -27.69
CA CYS A 253 -7.54 -9.72 -26.40
C CYS A 253 -7.17 -11.22 -26.33
N GLU A 254 -6.00 -11.58 -26.86
CA GLU A 254 -5.45 -12.93 -26.79
C GLU A 254 -4.94 -13.28 -25.37
N PHE A 255 -4.84 -12.29 -24.48
CA PHE A 255 -4.28 -12.43 -23.15
C PHE A 255 -5.20 -11.85 -22.07
N GLU A 256 -5.80 -12.74 -21.28
CA GLU A 256 -6.54 -12.34 -20.09
C GLU A 256 -5.56 -12.05 -18.93
N ALA A 257 -5.36 -10.76 -18.65
CA ALA A 257 -4.53 -10.33 -17.53
C ALA A 257 -5.17 -10.74 -16.19
N ARG A 258 -4.42 -11.50 -15.38
CA ARG A 258 -4.80 -11.90 -14.02
C ARG A 258 -3.96 -11.15 -13.00
N ARG A 259 -4.43 -11.11 -11.75
CA ARG A 259 -3.78 -10.39 -10.64
C ARG A 259 -2.27 -10.61 -10.54
N HIS A 260 -1.79 -11.85 -10.67
CA HIS A 260 -0.36 -12.16 -10.57
C HIS A 260 0.45 -11.66 -11.78
N HIS A 261 -0.13 -11.64 -12.99
CA HIS A 261 0.50 -11.05 -14.17
C HIS A 261 0.68 -9.54 -14.00
N ALA A 262 -0.40 -8.85 -13.61
CA ALA A 262 -0.36 -7.41 -13.38
C ALA A 262 0.59 -7.03 -12.25
N ARG A 263 0.59 -7.80 -11.14
CA ARG A 263 1.50 -7.58 -10.02
C ARG A 263 2.96 -7.77 -10.43
N LEU A 264 3.27 -8.79 -11.23
CA LEU A 264 4.62 -8.97 -11.77
C LEU A 264 5.05 -7.76 -12.61
N ALA A 265 4.18 -7.28 -13.51
CA ALA A 265 4.46 -6.11 -14.35
C ALA A 265 4.73 -4.85 -13.52
N VAL A 266 3.91 -4.59 -12.49
CA VAL A 266 4.10 -3.45 -11.57
C VAL A 266 5.43 -3.54 -10.84
N ASN A 267 5.76 -4.71 -10.30
CA ASN A 267 7.00 -4.90 -9.54
C ASN A 267 8.25 -4.77 -10.45
N VAL A 268 8.21 -5.36 -11.65
CA VAL A 268 9.29 -5.23 -12.64
C VAL A 268 9.49 -3.76 -13.04
N ALA A 269 8.41 -3.06 -13.37
CA ALA A 269 8.47 -1.66 -13.75
C ALA A 269 9.04 -0.79 -12.62
N PHE A 270 8.64 -1.05 -11.37
CA PHE A 270 9.15 -0.36 -10.20
C PHE A 270 10.66 -0.59 -10.01
N THR A 271 11.08 -1.86 -9.92
CA THR A 271 12.50 -2.22 -9.70
C THR A 271 13.43 -1.65 -10.77
N ILE A 272 13.04 -1.72 -12.05
CA ILE A 272 13.85 -1.19 -13.15
C ILE A 272 13.95 0.33 -13.05
N SER A 273 12.83 1.00 -12.82
CA SER A 273 12.79 2.45 -12.80
C SER A 273 13.57 3.02 -11.62
N GLU A 274 13.42 2.41 -10.43
CA GLU A 274 14.17 2.76 -9.23
C GLU A 274 15.67 2.60 -9.44
N PHE A 275 16.11 1.44 -9.91
CA PHE A 275 17.52 1.18 -10.21
C PHE A 275 18.12 2.21 -11.19
N LEU A 276 17.41 2.54 -12.27
CA LEU A 276 17.88 3.51 -13.26
C LEU A 276 17.98 4.93 -12.68
N MET A 277 16.99 5.34 -11.88
CA MET A 277 17.00 6.64 -11.22
C MET A 277 18.15 6.74 -10.20
N GLU A 278 18.32 5.75 -9.33
CA GLU A 278 19.42 5.70 -8.36
C GLU A 278 20.79 5.74 -9.05
N THR A 279 20.95 4.97 -10.13
CA THR A 279 22.18 4.96 -10.91
C THR A 279 22.48 6.34 -11.50
N TYR A 280 21.47 7.02 -12.04
CA TYR A 280 21.62 8.37 -12.57
C TYR A 280 22.04 9.37 -11.49
N GLU A 281 21.40 9.34 -10.32
CA GLU A 281 21.77 10.22 -9.21
C GLU A 281 23.20 10.00 -8.73
N ASP A 282 23.63 8.74 -8.64
CA ASP A 282 24.99 8.41 -8.20
C ASP A 282 26.03 8.84 -9.23
N GLN A 283 25.72 8.74 -10.52
CA GLN A 283 26.57 9.25 -11.60
C GLN A 283 26.71 10.78 -11.54
N LEU A 284 25.61 11.52 -11.37
CA LEU A 284 25.64 12.98 -11.18
C LEU A 284 26.52 13.39 -9.99
N LYS A 285 26.30 12.78 -8.82
CA LYS A 285 27.11 13.06 -7.62
C LYS A 285 28.58 12.74 -7.86
N SER A 286 28.89 11.72 -8.66
CA SER A 286 30.27 11.36 -8.99
C SER A 286 30.96 12.38 -9.90
N GLU A 287 30.21 12.99 -10.81
CA GLU A 287 30.70 14.04 -11.70
C GLU A 287 30.93 15.35 -10.93
N GLU A 288 30.01 15.73 -10.04
CA GLU A 288 30.16 16.89 -9.16
C GLU A 288 31.40 16.78 -8.26
N ARG A 289 31.66 15.58 -7.70
CA ARG A 289 32.86 15.30 -6.91
C ARG A 289 34.16 15.36 -7.72
N LYS A 290 34.13 15.06 -9.02
CA LYS A 290 35.30 15.17 -9.90
C LYS A 290 35.56 16.60 -10.36
N ALA A 291 34.52 17.43 -10.38
CA ALA A 291 34.59 18.84 -10.78
C ALA A 291 34.97 19.79 -9.63
N SER A 292 34.89 19.33 -8.37
CA SER A 292 35.29 20.06 -7.16
C SER A 292 36.74 19.78 -6.78
#